data_AF-A0A4Q5T0T6-F1
#
_entry.id   AF-A0A4Q5T0T6-F1
#
_cell.length_a   1.000
_cell.length_b   1.000
_cell.length_c   1.000
_cell.angle_alpha   90.00
_cell.angle_beta   90.00
_cell.angle_gamma   90.00
#
_symmetry.space_group_name_H-M   'P 1'
#
loop_
_entity.id
_entity.type
_entity.pdbx_description
1 polymer ?
#
loop_
_entity_poly.entity_id
_entity_poly.type
_entity_poly.pdbx_seq_one_letter_code
_entity_poly.pdbx_strand_id
1 'polypeptide(L)' 'MSRIGKAPITVPSGVTVTVGKDNVVTVKGPKGELKENIDRDIKVDV' A
#
# COMPACT_ATOMS: atom_id res chain seq x y z
N MET A 1 21.61 -4.89 5.35
CA MET A 1 20.58 -4.55 4.34
C MET A 1 19.23 -5.00 4.84
N SER A 2 18.39 -4.09 5.31
CA SER A 2 17.03 -4.44 5.73
C SER A 2 16.25 -4.97 4.52
N ARG A 3 15.60 -6.13 4.65
CA ARG A 3 14.86 -6.81 3.56
C ARG A 3 13.34 -6.70 3.71
N ILE A 4 12.87 -5.93 4.69
CA ILE A 4 11.44 -5.80 5.02
C ILE A 4 10.63 -5.31 3.81
N GLY A 5 11.13 -4.31 3.06
CA GLY A 5 10.44 -3.79 1.87
C GLY A 5 10.38 -4.75 0.67
N LYS A 6 11.08 -5.90 0.70
CA LYS A 6 10.98 -6.94 -0.33
C LYS A 6 10.06 -8.10 0.08
N ALA A 7 9.60 -8.11 1.33
CA ALA A 7 8.71 -9.15 1.80
C ALA A 7 7.31 -8.93 1.20
N PRO A 8 6.73 -9.92 0.52
CA PRO A 8 5.36 -9.80 0.01
C PRO A 8 4.38 -9.69 1.17
N ILE A 9 3.40 -8.80 1.03
CA ILE A 9 2.34 -8.59 2.03
C ILE A 9 1.06 -9.24 1.49
N THR A 10 0.50 -10.18 2.23
CA THR A 10 -0.78 -10.80 1.87
C THR A 10 -1.93 -9.85 2.17
N VAL A 11 -2.64 -9.40 1.14
CA VAL A 11 -3.83 -8.56 1.30
C VAL A 11 -5.04 -9.45 1.60
N PRO A 12 -5.67 -9.34 2.78
CA PRO A 12 -6.81 -10.16 3.15
C PRO A 12 -8.08 -9.76 2.37
N SER A 13 -8.98 -10.72 2.16
CA SER A 13 -10.25 -10.52 1.46
C SER A 13 -11.10 -9.45 2.16
N GLY A 14 -11.53 -8.43 1.40
CA GLY A 14 -12.28 -7.28 1.93
C GLY A 14 -11.44 -6.03 2.18
N VAL A 15 -10.14 -6.08 1.84
CA VAL A 15 -9.27 -4.90 1.77
C VAL A 15 -9.04 -4.52 0.32
N THR A 16 -9.35 -3.28 -0.04
CA THR A 16 -9.07 -2.70 -1.35
C THR A 16 -7.89 -1.75 -1.24
N VAL A 17 -6.82 -2.05 -1.97
CA VAL A 17 -5.65 -1.18 -2.09
C VAL A 17 -5.74 -0.44 -3.42
N THR A 18 -5.54 0.87 -3.39
CA THR A 18 -5.52 1.72 -4.57
C THR A 18 -4.27 2.58 -4.55
N VAL A 19 -3.48 2.54 -5.63
CA VAL A 19 -2.29 3.39 -5.78
C VAL A 19 -2.67 4.56 -6.67
N GLY A 20 -2.69 5.76 -6.10
CA GLY A 20 -2.95 7.00 -6.83
C GLY A 20 -1.75 7.46 -7.67
N LYS A 21 -2.02 8.38 -8.61
CA LYS A 21 -0.99 8.96 -9.50
C LYS A 21 0.13 9.71 -8.76
N ASP A 22 -0.15 10.18 -7.54
CA ASP A 22 0.78 10.92 -6.69
C ASP A 22 1.51 10.00 -5.68
N ASN A 23 1.59 8.69 -5.95
CA ASN A 23 2.11 7.67 -5.02
C ASN A 23 1.39 7.62 -3.66
N VAL A 24 0.15 8.12 -3.60
CA VAL A 24 -0.69 7.99 -2.42
C VAL A 24 -1.37 6.63 -2.45
N VAL A 25 -1.01 5.76 -1.52
CA VAL A 25 -1.65 4.47 -1.32
C VAL A 25 -2.86 4.64 -0.42
N THR A 26 -4.03 4.31 -0.94
CA THR A 26 -5.28 4.27 -0.19
C THR A 26 -5.64 2.83 0.10
N VAL A 27 -5.80 2.48 1.37
CA VAL A 27 -6.21 1.16 1.82
C VAL A 27 -7.59 1.29 2.44
N LYS A 28 -8.59 0.72 1.81
CA LYS A 28 -9.96 0.63 2.34
C LYS A 28 -10.17 -0.76 2.93
N GLY A 29 -10.62 -0.81 4.18
CA GLY A 29 -10.94 -2.06 4.85
C GLY A 29 -12.22 -1.94 5.67
N PRO A 30 -12.62 -3.03 6.35
CA PRO A 30 -13.87 -3.08 7.13
C PRO A 30 -13.89 -2.11 8.32
N LYS A 31 -12.74 -1.58 8.74
CA LYS A 31 -12.60 -0.65 9.87
C LYS A 31 -12.43 0.82 9.46
N GLY A 32 -12.42 1.12 8.15
CA GLY A 32 -12.22 2.48 7.64
C GLY A 32 -11.28 2.55 6.45
N GLU A 33 -10.90 3.77 6.04
CA GLU A 33 -9.86 3.99 5.04
C GLU A 33 -8.61 4.59 5.69
N LEU A 34 -7.45 4.17 5.17
CA LEU A 34 -6.15 4.76 5.45
C LEU A 34 -5.55 5.29 4.15
N LYS A 35 -4.90 6.44 4.25
CA LYS A 35 -4.17 7.08 3.14
C LYS A 35 -2.76 7.33 3.60
N GLU A 36 -1.80 6.78 2.87
CA GLU A 36 -0.39 6.96 3.16
C GLU A 36 0.32 7.46 1.91
N ASN A 37 1.05 8.56 2.06
CA ASN A 37 1.84 9.11 0.98
C ASN A 37 3.18 8.39 0.94
N ILE A 38 3.47 7.72 -0.17
CA ILE A 38 4.72 7.00 -0.36
C ILE A 38 5.67 7.87 -1.16
N ASP A 39 6.96 7.78 -0.81
CA ASP A 39 8.02 8.54 -1.48
C ASP A 39 8.03 8.24 -3.00
N ARG A 40 8.44 9.23 -3.79
CA ARG A 40 8.44 9.17 -5.26
C ARG A 40 9.38 8.09 -5.79
N ASP A 41 10.43 7.80 -5.05
CA ASP A 41 11.45 6.81 -5.42
C ASP A 41 11.04 5.36 -5.09
N ILE A 42 9.91 5.16 -4.40
CA ILE A 42 9.40 3.83 -4.05
C ILE A 42 8.33 3.40 -5.07
N LYS A 43 8.59 2.29 -5.75
CA LYS A 43 7.63 1.64 -6.64
C LYS A 43 6.78 0.65 -5.86
N VAL A 44 5.45 0.87 -5.86
CA VAL A 44 4.47 -0.04 -5.26
C VAL A 44 3.91 -0.94 -6.35
N ASP A 45 3.93 -2.25 -6.12
CA ASP A 45 3.28 -3.26 -6.96
C ASP A 45 2.25 -3.96 -6.07
N VAL A 46 0.98 -4.02 -6.51
CA VAL A 46 -0.18 -4.47 -5.73
C VAL A 46 -0.75 -5.75 -6.33
#